data_AF-A0A9P5YL29-F1
#
_entry.id   AF-A0A9P5YL29-F1
#
_cell.length_a   1.000
_cell.length_b   1.000
_cell.length_c   1.000
_cell.angle_alpha   90.00
_cell.angle_beta   90.00
_cell.angle_gamma   90.00
#
_symmetry.space_group_name_H-M   'P 1'
#
loop_
_entity.id
_entity.type
_entity.pdbx_description
1 polymer ?
#
loop_
_entity_poly.entity_id
_entity_poly.type
_entity_poly.pdbx_seq_one_letter_code
_entity_poly.pdbx_strand_id
1 'polypeptide(L)'
;MDGVEIEGRILEKLGAKKVRNIPTILCWSDAGPVSIHCTQTDAYKNFNWNLHDPERKMVRLTHRVHYHQVTEEAGYTLEQLKGTYELLEGANDVFQALHDAHRLCNRFHRDVSSTNIILFADTSHLSPERRAILSDGELSNEDVPGPARDCWISVRRFSWKS
;
A
#
# COMPACT_ATOMS: atom_id res chain seq x y z
N MET A 1 -2.25 12.85 -11.94
CA MET A 1 -2.78 11.49 -11.69
C MET A 1 -4.09 11.75 -10.99
N ASP A 2 -5.16 11.91 -11.76
CA ASP A 2 -6.43 12.34 -11.21
C ASP A 2 -7.22 11.08 -10.88
N GLY A 3 -7.43 10.82 -9.57
CA GLY A 3 -8.31 9.74 -9.10
C GLY A 3 -7.66 8.60 -8.31
N VAL A 4 -6.34 8.62 -8.05
CA VAL A 4 -5.75 7.70 -7.05
C VAL A 4 -5.87 8.34 -5.68
N GLU A 5 -6.60 7.69 -4.78
CA GLU A 5 -6.67 8.11 -3.38
C GLU A 5 -5.34 7.79 -2.70
N ILE A 6 -4.74 8.80 -2.08
CA ILE A 6 -3.47 8.65 -1.35
C ILE A 6 -3.65 7.78 -0.10
N GLU A 7 -2.68 6.92 0.17
CA GLU A 7 -2.74 5.89 1.21
C GLU A 7 -3.06 6.46 2.60
N GLY A 8 -2.48 7.60 2.99
CA GLY A 8 -2.71 8.20 4.30
C GLY A 8 -4.17 8.54 4.55
N ARG A 9 -4.88 9.02 3.51
CA ARG A 9 -6.33 9.26 3.59
C ARG A 9 -7.13 7.97 3.68
N ILE A 10 -6.66 6.90 3.04
CA ILE A 10 -7.26 5.57 3.14
C ILE A 10 -7.13 5.07 4.58
N LEU A 11 -5.92 5.11 5.14
CA LEU A 11 -5.64 4.67 6.52
C LEU A 11 -6.45 5.47 7.54
N GLU A 12 -6.58 6.80 7.37
CA GLU A 12 -7.47 7.62 8.21
C GLU A 12 -8.93 7.12 8.18
N LYS A 13 -9.47 6.86 6.99
CA LYS A 13 -10.85 6.36 6.83
C LYS A 13 -11.03 4.99 7.47
N LEU A 14 -10.09 4.07 7.25
CA LEU A 14 -10.16 2.73 7.83
C LEU A 14 -10.04 2.79 9.37
N GLY A 15 -9.13 3.61 9.89
CA GLY A 15 -8.93 3.83 11.33
C GLY A 15 -10.15 4.47 12.00
N ALA A 16 -10.79 5.44 11.35
CA ALA A 16 -12.03 6.06 11.82
C ALA A 16 -13.17 5.04 11.95
N LYS A 17 -13.22 4.03 11.07
CA LYS A 17 -14.18 2.92 11.14
C LYS A 17 -13.73 1.75 12.02
N LYS A 18 -12.59 1.86 12.71
CA LYS A 18 -12.06 0.83 13.62
C LYS A 18 -11.75 -0.50 12.93
N VAL A 19 -11.27 -0.44 11.68
CA VAL A 19 -10.69 -1.62 11.01
C VAL A 19 -9.45 -2.07 11.79
N ARG A 20 -9.35 -3.37 12.07
CA ARG A 20 -8.22 -3.97 12.81
C ARG A 20 -7.04 -4.28 11.89
N ASN A 21 -5.86 -4.44 12.49
CA ASN A 21 -4.64 -4.94 11.85
C ASN A 21 -4.26 -4.18 10.57
N ILE A 22 -4.39 -2.86 10.62
CA ILE A 22 -3.91 -1.90 9.63
C ILE A 22 -2.94 -0.93 10.31
N PRO A 23 -2.03 -0.29 9.56
CA PRO A 23 -1.17 0.73 10.11
C PRO A 23 -1.96 1.89 10.73
N THR A 24 -1.56 2.29 11.94
CA THR A 24 -2.07 3.49 12.60
C THR A 24 -1.34 4.70 12.05
N ILE A 25 -2.08 5.57 11.35
CA ILE A 25 -1.52 6.76 10.73
C ILE A 25 -1.26 7.86 11.77
N LEU A 26 -0.02 8.33 11.88
CA LEU A 26 0.37 9.45 12.74
C LEU A 26 0.35 10.77 11.99
N CYS A 27 0.92 10.78 10.78
CA CYS A 27 0.84 11.93 9.87
C CYS A 27 1.04 11.50 8.41
N TRP A 28 0.45 12.27 7.50
CA TRP A 28 0.70 12.17 6.07
C TRP A 28 0.53 13.54 5.42
N SER A 29 1.40 13.85 4.47
CA SER A 29 1.25 15.01 3.61
C SER A 29 2.19 14.90 2.43
N ASP A 30 1.91 15.67 1.39
CA ASP A 30 2.96 16.05 0.45
C ASP A 30 4.08 16.75 1.25
N ALA A 31 5.33 16.46 0.94
CA ALA A 31 6.43 17.25 1.46
C ALA A 31 6.18 18.71 1.03
N GLY A 32 6.16 19.64 1.99
CA GLY A 32 5.82 21.05 1.76
C GLY A 32 6.71 21.76 0.72
N PRO A 33 6.65 23.09 0.58
CA PRO A 33 7.20 23.86 -0.55
C PRO A 33 8.74 23.95 -0.62
N VAL A 34 9.45 22.90 -0.23
CA VAL A 34 10.89 22.79 -0.29
C VAL A 34 11.25 22.13 -1.62
N SER A 35 11.86 22.91 -2.51
CA SER A 35 12.32 22.59 -3.88
C SER A 35 13.27 21.38 -4.03
N ILE A 36 13.44 20.60 -2.96
CA ILE A 36 14.25 19.39 -2.83
C ILE A 36 13.41 18.10 -2.86
N HIS A 37 12.10 18.18 -2.64
CA HIS A 37 11.20 17.01 -2.59
C HIS A 37 10.27 16.95 -3.81
N CYS A 38 10.81 17.25 -4.99
CA CYS A 38 10.08 17.11 -6.25
C CYS A 38 11.00 16.66 -7.38
N THR A 39 10.46 15.95 -8.37
CA THR A 39 11.21 15.67 -9.60
C THR A 39 11.49 16.99 -10.32
N GLN A 40 12.74 17.23 -10.70
CA GLN A 40 13.13 18.42 -11.47
C GLN A 40 13.26 18.16 -12.97
N THR A 41 13.13 16.91 -13.42
CA THR A 41 13.37 16.51 -14.82
C THR A 41 12.48 17.25 -15.81
N ASP A 42 11.25 17.58 -15.42
CA ASP A 42 10.32 18.36 -16.23
C ASP A 42 10.79 19.83 -16.42
N ALA A 43 11.55 20.39 -15.49
CA ALA A 43 12.14 21.73 -15.63
C ALA A 43 13.19 21.79 -16.75
N TYR A 44 13.84 20.66 -17.06
CA TYR A 44 14.89 20.58 -18.08
C TYR A 44 14.39 20.16 -19.47
N LYS A 45 13.07 20.03 -19.66
CA LYS A 45 12.47 19.53 -20.92
C LYS A 45 12.74 20.41 -22.15
N ASN A 46 12.99 21.70 -21.95
CA ASN A 46 13.17 22.70 -23.01
C ASN A 46 14.62 23.21 -23.14
N PHE A 47 15.59 22.57 -22.46
CA PHE A 47 16.98 22.99 -22.53
C PHE A 47 17.63 22.51 -23.83
N ASN A 48 18.51 23.33 -24.39
CA ASN A 48 19.16 23.10 -25.69
C ASN A 48 20.02 21.83 -25.76
N TRP A 49 20.54 21.35 -24.63
CA TRP A 49 21.29 20.10 -24.52
C TRP A 49 20.39 18.87 -24.42
N ASN A 50 19.10 19.05 -24.13
CA ASN A 50 18.11 17.99 -24.18
C ASN A 50 17.78 17.79 -25.67
N LEU A 51 18.45 16.83 -26.32
CA LEU A 51 18.32 16.59 -27.76
C LEU A 51 16.84 16.46 -28.13
N HIS A 52 16.28 17.53 -28.71
CA HIS A 52 15.00 17.49 -29.40
C HIS A 52 15.18 16.67 -30.66
N ASP A 53 15.16 15.34 -30.52
CA ASP A 53 15.02 14.43 -31.63
C ASP A 53 13.59 14.59 -32.19
N PRO A 54 13.41 15.06 -33.43
CA PRO A 54 12.10 15.27 -34.04
C PRO A 54 11.28 13.97 -34.16
N GLU A 55 11.92 12.80 -34.12
CA GLU A 55 11.28 11.49 -34.21
C GLU A 55 11.00 10.85 -32.84
N ARG A 56 11.59 11.37 -31.74
CA ARG A 56 11.25 10.89 -30.39
C ARG A 56 9.90 11.45 -29.98
N LYS A 57 8.91 10.56 -29.84
CA LYS A 57 7.66 10.83 -29.14
C LYS A 57 7.95 11.67 -27.90
N MET A 58 7.34 12.86 -27.79
CA MET A 58 7.47 13.73 -26.62
C MET A 58 7.28 12.89 -25.36
N VAL A 59 8.35 12.70 -24.61
CA VAL A 59 8.29 11.99 -23.33
C VAL A 59 7.45 12.86 -22.41
N ARG A 60 6.33 12.32 -21.93
CA ARG A 60 5.51 12.99 -20.92
C ARG A 60 6.26 12.99 -19.60
N LEU A 61 7.07 14.02 -19.38
CA LEU A 61 7.70 14.30 -18.11
C LEU A 61 6.68 14.97 -17.21
N THR A 62 6.35 14.29 -16.11
CA THR A 62 5.36 14.77 -15.13
C THR A 62 6.11 15.22 -13.88
N HIS A 63 5.83 16.44 -13.42
CA HIS A 63 6.29 16.91 -12.13
C HIS A 63 5.66 16.05 -11.02
N ARG A 64 6.47 15.48 -10.12
CA ARG A 64 6.02 14.69 -8.98
C ARG A 64 6.55 15.30 -7.70
N VAL A 65 5.67 15.53 -6.72
CA VAL A 65 6.05 15.89 -5.35
C VAL A 65 6.20 14.60 -4.55
N HIS A 66 7.20 14.54 -3.68
CA HIS A 66 7.39 13.39 -2.80
C HIS A 66 6.35 13.43 -1.69
N TYR A 67 5.68 12.31 -1.50
CA TYR A 67 4.69 12.10 -0.46
C TYR A 67 5.35 11.47 0.77
N HIS A 68 5.06 11.97 1.96
CA HIS A 68 5.53 11.43 3.23
C HIS A 68 4.37 10.86 4.05
N GLN A 69 4.60 9.70 4.65
CA GLN A 69 3.67 9.01 5.53
C GLN A 69 4.41 8.43 6.72
N VAL A 70 3.84 8.58 7.91
CA VAL A 70 4.40 8.05 9.15
C VAL A 70 3.32 7.27 9.89
N THR A 71 3.63 6.01 10.18
CA THR A 71 2.78 5.08 10.93
C THR A 71 3.37 4.79 12.30
N GLU A 72 2.54 4.40 13.26
CA GLU A 72 2.97 4.05 14.62
C GLU A 72 3.78 2.75 14.64
N GLU A 73 3.35 1.76 13.85
CA GLU A 73 3.94 0.45 13.82
C GLU A 73 5.21 0.44 12.96
N ALA A 74 6.30 -0.07 13.54
CA ALA A 74 7.55 -0.35 12.86
C ALA A 74 7.90 -1.83 13.02
N GLY A 75 8.23 -2.50 11.91
CA GLY A 75 8.38 -3.94 11.91
C GLY A 75 9.12 -4.47 10.69
N TYR A 76 8.97 -5.77 10.48
CA TYR A 76 9.61 -6.52 9.41
C TYR A 76 8.57 -7.16 8.51
N THR A 77 8.90 -7.42 7.25
CA THR A 77 8.00 -8.15 6.35
C THR A 77 7.76 -9.58 6.83
N LEU A 78 6.68 -10.21 6.35
CA LEU A 78 6.35 -11.60 6.67
C LEU A 78 7.49 -12.58 6.32
N GLU A 79 8.37 -12.20 5.41
CA GLU A 79 9.56 -12.98 5.02
C GLU A 79 10.54 -13.23 6.17
N GLN A 80 10.44 -12.45 7.26
CA GLN A 80 11.26 -12.59 8.46
C GLN A 80 10.54 -13.30 9.62
N LEU A 81 9.61 -14.18 9.27
CA LEU A 81 8.91 -15.03 10.23
C LEU A 81 9.88 -15.96 10.98
N LYS A 82 9.59 -16.20 12.26
CA LYS A 82 10.35 -17.08 13.16
C LYS A 82 9.86 -18.52 13.13
N GLY A 83 8.64 -18.76 12.65
CA GLY A 83 8.08 -20.11 12.55
C GLY A 83 6.62 -20.13 12.15
N THR A 84 6.06 -21.34 12.06
CA THR A 84 4.70 -21.59 11.55
C THR A 84 3.61 -20.96 12.42
N TYR A 85 3.81 -20.90 13.73
CA TYR A 85 2.84 -20.28 14.64
C TYR A 85 2.62 -18.80 14.30
N GLU A 86 3.71 -18.06 14.09
CA GLU A 86 3.65 -16.65 13.72
C GLU A 86 3.05 -16.43 12.33
N LEU A 87 3.28 -17.36 11.40
CA LEU A 87 2.62 -17.35 10.10
C LEU A 87 1.09 -17.52 10.23
N LEU A 88 0.64 -18.44 11.08
CA LEU A 88 -0.79 -18.69 11.30
C LEU A 88 -1.48 -17.50 11.97
N GLU A 89 -0.88 -16.96 13.03
CA GLU A 89 -1.40 -15.77 13.71
C GLU A 89 -1.39 -14.54 12.79
N GLY A 90 -0.28 -14.30 12.08
CA GLY A 90 -0.19 -13.19 11.14
C GLY A 90 -1.18 -13.31 9.98
N ALA A 91 -1.44 -14.52 9.48
CA ALA A 91 -2.46 -14.75 8.47
C ALA A 91 -3.88 -14.49 9.01
N ASN A 92 -4.17 -14.89 10.25
CA ASN A 92 -5.43 -14.59 10.93
C ASN A 92 -5.63 -13.06 11.08
N ASP A 93 -4.57 -12.33 11.40
CA ASP A 93 -4.60 -10.88 11.56
C ASP A 93 -4.92 -10.16 10.25
N VAL A 94 -4.23 -10.57 9.17
CA VAL A 94 -4.47 -10.06 7.82
C VAL A 94 -5.88 -10.40 7.35
N PHE A 95 -6.38 -11.60 7.66
CA PHE A 95 -7.76 -11.96 7.33
C PHE A 95 -8.77 -11.06 8.04
N GLN A 96 -8.54 -10.73 9.32
CA GLN A 96 -9.37 -9.78 10.06
C GLN A 96 -9.32 -8.37 9.44
N ALA A 97 -8.14 -7.90 9.01
CA ALA A 97 -8.01 -6.61 8.32
C ALA A 97 -8.85 -6.57 7.04
N LEU A 98 -8.71 -7.60 6.20
CA LEU A 98 -9.45 -7.73 4.94
C LEU A 98 -10.96 -7.81 5.17
N HIS A 99 -11.38 -8.63 6.14
CA HIS A 99 -12.79 -8.77 6.51
C HIS A 99 -13.38 -7.45 6.99
N ASP A 100 -12.69 -6.72 7.86
CA ASP A 100 -13.18 -5.46 8.40
C ASP A 100 -13.15 -4.34 7.35
N ALA A 101 -12.10 -4.26 6.52
CA ALA A 101 -12.04 -3.32 5.40
C ALA A 101 -13.21 -3.52 4.43
N HIS A 102 -13.55 -4.78 4.12
CA HIS A 102 -14.71 -5.08 3.30
C HIS A 102 -16.02 -4.76 4.03
N ARG A 103 -16.22 -5.27 5.23
CA ARG A 103 -17.49 -5.13 5.97
C ARG A 103 -17.82 -3.70 6.37
N LEU A 104 -16.81 -2.92 6.78
CA LEU A 104 -17.00 -1.58 7.34
C LEU A 104 -16.79 -0.49 6.29
N CYS A 105 -15.89 -0.73 5.33
CA CYS A 105 -15.48 0.27 4.33
C CYS A 105 -15.85 -0.11 2.90
N ASN A 106 -16.44 -1.29 2.67
CA ASN A 106 -16.77 -1.81 1.34
C ASN A 106 -15.56 -1.75 0.40
N ARG A 107 -14.38 -2.17 0.90
CA ARG A 107 -13.10 -1.96 0.23
C ARG A 107 -12.27 -3.24 0.17
N PHE A 108 -11.63 -3.47 -0.96
CA PHE A 108 -10.68 -4.56 -1.18
C PHE A 108 -9.25 -4.03 -1.28
N HIS A 109 -8.29 -4.65 -0.58
CA HIS A 109 -6.87 -4.26 -0.61
C HIS A 109 -6.21 -4.48 -1.99
N ARG A 110 -6.61 -5.56 -2.68
CA ARG A 110 -6.13 -6.03 -3.99
C ARG A 110 -4.64 -6.38 -4.11
N ASP A 111 -3.78 -5.91 -3.22
CA ASP A 111 -2.36 -6.28 -3.19
C ASP A 111 -1.96 -6.92 -1.86
N VAL A 112 -2.25 -8.21 -1.73
CA VAL A 112 -1.89 -9.00 -0.54
C VAL A 112 -0.67 -9.84 -0.89
N SER A 113 0.47 -9.47 -0.31
CA SER A 113 1.77 -10.08 -0.58
C SER A 113 2.59 -10.19 0.72
N SER A 114 3.64 -11.02 0.72
CA SER A 114 4.54 -11.15 1.89
C SER A 114 5.26 -9.85 2.24
N THR A 115 5.45 -8.96 1.26
CA THR A 115 6.13 -7.67 1.45
C THR A 115 5.22 -6.60 2.06
N ASN A 116 3.91 -6.73 1.88
CA ASN A 116 2.92 -5.77 2.36
C ASN A 116 2.35 -6.17 3.74
N ILE A 117 2.70 -7.35 4.23
CA ILE A 117 2.35 -7.82 5.57
C ILE A 117 3.53 -7.52 6.50
N ILE A 118 3.31 -6.65 7.48
CA ILE A 118 4.33 -6.20 8.42
C ILE A 118 4.09 -6.84 9.79
N LEU A 119 5.09 -7.56 10.29
CA LEU A 119 5.17 -8.12 11.62
C LEU A 119 5.83 -7.10 12.56
N PHE A 120 5.09 -6.62 13.56
CA PHE A 120 5.57 -5.65 14.54
C PHE A 120 5.49 -6.21 15.96
N ALA A 121 6.36 -5.74 16.85
CA ALA A 121 6.33 -6.15 18.24
C ALA A 121 5.20 -5.42 18.97
N ASP A 122 4.20 -6.17 19.44
CA ASP A 122 3.13 -5.59 20.24
C ASP A 122 3.57 -5.52 21.70
N THR A 123 3.73 -4.29 22.19
CA THR A 123 4.17 -4.03 23.57
C THR A 123 3.01 -3.98 24.56
N SER A 124 1.77 -4.11 24.11
CA SER A 124 0.58 -4.13 24.97
C SER A 124 0.43 -5.45 25.74
N HIS A 125 1.12 -6.50 25.30
CA HIS A 125 1.08 -7.82 25.91
C HIS A 125 2.39 -8.16 26.66
N LEU A 126 2.27 -8.91 27.75
CA LEU A 126 3.40 -9.35 28.59
C LEU A 126 4.33 -10.34 27.88
N SER A 127 3.85 -11.01 26.82
CA SER A 127 4.67 -11.81 25.91
C SER A 127 4.92 -11.02 24.61
N PRO A 128 6.18 -10.94 24.12
CA PRO A 128 6.53 -10.21 22.91
C PRO A 128 6.17 -11.02 21.66
N GLU A 129 4.89 -11.34 21.50
CA GLU A 129 4.39 -11.92 20.25
C GLU A 129 4.29 -10.80 19.21
N ARG A 130 4.73 -11.11 17.98
CA ARG A 130 4.60 -10.16 16.88
C ARG A 130 3.20 -10.30 16.30
N ARG A 131 2.56 -9.16 16.10
CA ARG A 131 1.27 -9.01 15.44
C ARG A 131 1.50 -8.65 13.98
N ALA A 132 0.57 -8.99 13.10
CA ALA A 132 0.65 -8.58 11.70
C ALA A 132 -0.31 -7.44 11.38
N ILE A 133 0.16 -6.50 10.56
CA ILE A 133 -0.68 -5.50 9.89
C ILE A 133 -0.55 -5.62 8.37
N LEU A 134 -1.61 -5.22 7.68
CA LEU A 134 -1.62 -5.13 6.21
C LEU A 134 -1.41 -3.68 5.77
N SER A 135 -0.26 -3.41 5.17
CA SER A 135 0.18 -2.11 4.65
C SER A 135 0.04 -2.05 3.12
N ASP A 136 0.26 -0.89 2.52
CA ASP A 136 0.26 -0.65 1.08
C ASP A 136 -1.13 -0.74 0.45
N GLY A 137 -2.02 0.08 1.01
CA GLY A 137 -3.42 0.15 0.61
C GLY A 137 -3.70 1.02 -0.62
N GLU A 138 -2.67 1.52 -1.32
CA GLU A 138 -2.85 2.49 -2.42
C GLU A 138 -3.61 1.90 -3.61
N LEU A 139 -3.49 0.58 -3.80
CA LEU A 139 -4.25 -0.17 -4.80
C LEU A 139 -5.62 -0.58 -4.29
N SER A 140 -6.05 -0.16 -3.09
CA SER A 140 -7.37 -0.53 -2.61
C SER A 140 -8.48 0.27 -3.29
N ASN A 141 -9.60 -0.40 -3.58
CA ASN A 141 -10.75 0.22 -4.22
C ASN A 141 -12.03 -0.09 -3.47
N GLU A 142 -12.96 0.84 -3.50
CA GLU A 142 -14.35 0.58 -3.09
C GLU A 142 -14.99 -0.43 -4.03
N ASP A 143 -15.80 -1.33 -3.46
CA ASP A 143 -16.63 -2.26 -4.21
C ASP A 143 -17.86 -1.52 -4.75
N VAL A 144 -17.65 -0.77 -5.82
CA VAL A 144 -18.72 -0.07 -6.51
C VAL A 144 -19.47 -1.10 -7.36
N PRO A 145 -20.81 -1.24 -7.23
CA PRO A 145 -21.59 -2.13 -8.09
C PRO A 145 -21.51 -1.64 -9.54
N GLY A 146 -20.56 -2.19 -10.31
CA GLY A 146 -20.47 -2.04 -11.76
C GLY A 146 -21.06 -3.26 -12.45
N PRO A 147 -21.42 -3.16 -13.76
CA PRO A 147 -21.68 -4.37 -14.53
C PRO A 147 -20.46 -5.28 -14.38
N ALA A 148 -20.68 -6.53 -13.94
CA ALA A 148 -19.63 -7.49 -13.65
C ALA A 148 -18.59 -7.46 -14.78
N ARG A 149 -17.46 -6.83 -14.52
CA ARG A 149 -16.30 -6.95 -15.38
C ARG A 149 -15.67 -8.25 -14.95
N ASP A 150 -15.45 -9.14 -15.90
CA ASP A 150 -14.70 -10.38 -15.72
C ASP A 150 -13.26 -10.04 -15.28
N CYS A 151 -13.09 -9.70 -14.00
CA CYS A 151 -11.81 -9.55 -13.36
C CYS A 151 -11.39 -10.95 -12.92
N TRP A 152 -10.69 -11.61 -13.84
CA TRP A 152 -9.99 -12.86 -13.62
C TRP A 152 -9.14 -12.76 -12.35
N ILE A 153 -9.62 -13.36 -11.26
CA ILE A 153 -8.72 -13.88 -10.24
C ILE A 153 -7.98 -15.02 -10.94
N SER A 154 -6.77 -14.72 -11.41
CA SER A 154 -5.81 -15.72 -11.87
C SER A 154 -5.37 -16.55 -10.66
N VAL A 155 -6.21 -17.50 -10.25
CA VAL A 155 -5.77 -18.58 -9.36
C VAL A 155 -4.87 -19.46 -10.22
N ARG A 156 -3.55 -19.24 -10.15
CA ARG A 156 -2.59 -20.20 -10.69
C ARG A 156 -2.72 -21.50 -9.89
N ARG A 157 -3.46 -22.46 -10.46
CA ARG A 157 -3.52 -23.84 -9.98
C ARG A 157 -2.11 -24.43 -10.05
N PHE A 158 -1.43 -24.56 -8.91
CA PHE A 158 -0.22 -25.36 -8.83
C PHE A 158 -0.62 -26.84 -8.93
N SER A 159 -0.28 -27.46 -10.07
CA SER A 159 -0.32 -28.91 -10.24
C SER A 159 0.98 -29.48 -9.69
N TRP A 160 0.88 -30.26 -8.61
CA TRP A 160 1.94 -31.16 -8.18
C TRP A 160 1.96 -32.35 -9.14
N LYS A 161 3.09 -32.59 -9.79
CA LYS A 161 3.37 -33.87 -10.44
C LYS A 161 4.00 -34.77 -9.38
N SER A 162 3.27 -35.84 -9.03
CA SER A 162 3.76 -37.01 -8.31
C SER A 162 4.82 -37.75 -9.12
#